data_AF-A0A800BUR4-F1
#
_entry.id   AF-A0A800BUR4-F1
#
_cell.length_a   1.000
_cell.length_b   1.000
_cell.length_c   1.000
_cell.angle_alpha   90.00
_cell.angle_beta   90.00
_cell.angle_gamma   90.00
#
_symmetry.space_group_name_H-M   'P 1'
#
loop_
_entity.id
_entity.type
_entity.pdbx_description
1 polymer ?
#
loop_
_entity_poly.entity_id
_entity_poly.type
_entity_poly.pdbx_seq_one_letter_code
_entity_poly.pdbx_strand_id
1 'polypeptide(L)'
;MGFVEDLHRRYEKEWQKMLAHPFLAETASGTIPDERFANWVQQDYIFVREAIPFIALMIPKAPLAHWKALSDTISGLHQELGLFEKMAADHGISLEGVEPAPINLAYINFLRTTAALDPYEVAYTALYTGEKAYMDSWLTVKRAQKEPSKWQAFIEHWTSEAFQGWVASLGNELNALAERASDDLRARMERCFVYGLRYEYQFWNLAYHGEQWDPV
;
A
#
# COMPACT_ATOMS: atom_id res chain seq x y z
N MET A 1 25.17 3.22 4.98
CA MET A 1 23.74 2.99 5.23
C MET A 1 23.00 3.69 4.11
N GLY A 2 22.23 2.96 3.32
CA GLY A 2 21.46 3.48 2.21
C GLY A 2 20.32 4.37 2.69
N PHE A 3 19.72 5.09 1.74
CA PHE A 3 18.62 6.01 1.99
C PHE A 3 17.40 5.29 2.61
N VAL A 4 17.05 4.12 2.08
CA VAL A 4 15.94 3.30 2.56
C VAL A 4 16.16 2.83 4.00
N GLU A 5 17.35 2.32 4.33
CA GLU A 5 17.64 1.89 5.70
C GLU A 5 17.64 3.08 6.68
N ASP A 6 18.10 4.26 6.26
CA ASP A 6 18.05 5.47 7.10
C ASP A 6 16.60 5.88 7.41
N LEU A 7 15.71 5.88 6.40
CA LEU A 7 14.30 6.19 6.59
C LEU A 7 13.64 5.26 7.59
N HIS A 8 13.77 3.93 7.39
CA HIS A 8 13.18 2.94 8.30
C HIS A 8 13.75 3.03 9.71
N ARG A 9 15.04 3.33 9.87
CA ARG A 9 15.66 3.56 11.18
C ARG A 9 15.10 4.80 11.86
N ARG A 10 14.94 5.92 11.13
CA ARG A 10 14.49 7.19 11.70
C ARG A 10 13.02 7.19 12.06
N TYR A 11 12.20 6.45 11.32
CA TYR A 11 10.75 6.36 11.50
C TYR A 11 10.31 4.98 12.02
N GLU A 12 11.21 4.25 12.66
CA GLU A 12 10.95 2.89 13.17
C GLU A 12 9.73 2.88 14.10
N LYS A 13 9.60 3.89 14.98
CA LYS A 13 8.50 3.96 15.96
C LYS A 13 7.14 4.09 15.26
N GLU A 14 7.04 4.97 14.28
CA GLU A 14 5.84 5.19 13.50
C GLU A 14 5.51 3.97 12.65
N TRP A 15 6.52 3.32 12.07
CA TRP A 15 6.36 2.07 11.31
C TRP A 15 5.83 0.94 12.21
N GLN A 16 6.44 0.74 13.38
CA GLN A 16 5.98 -0.26 14.35
C GLN A 16 4.57 0.04 14.87
N LYS A 17 4.19 1.32 15.00
CA LYS A 17 2.82 1.69 15.36
C LYS A 17 1.80 1.23 14.32
N MET A 18 2.13 1.32 13.03
CA MET A 18 1.31 0.78 11.94
C MET A 18 1.25 -0.76 11.99
N LEU A 19 2.37 -1.43 12.16
CA LEU A 19 2.42 -2.90 12.23
C LEU A 19 1.70 -3.47 13.47
N ALA A 20 1.61 -2.70 14.55
CA ALA A 20 0.88 -3.06 15.77
C ALA A 20 -0.61 -2.69 15.73
N HIS A 21 -1.16 -2.30 14.57
CA HIS A 21 -2.55 -1.88 14.48
C HIS A 21 -3.54 -3.01 14.82
N PRO A 22 -4.63 -2.75 15.59
CA PRO A 22 -5.61 -3.75 15.98
C PRO A 22 -6.21 -4.56 14.82
N PHE A 23 -6.44 -3.93 13.67
CA PHE A 23 -6.89 -4.62 12.45
C PHE A 23 -6.01 -5.84 12.11
N LEU A 24 -4.68 -5.66 12.13
CA LEU A 24 -3.72 -6.72 11.80
C LEU A 24 -3.69 -7.79 12.90
N ALA A 25 -3.67 -7.36 14.16
CA ALA A 25 -3.65 -8.27 15.30
C ALA A 25 -4.90 -9.16 15.34
N GLU A 26 -6.09 -8.58 15.16
CA GLU A 26 -7.37 -9.30 15.14
C GLU A 26 -7.52 -10.19 13.91
N THR A 27 -6.95 -9.78 12.77
CA THR A 27 -6.88 -10.64 11.57
C THR A 27 -6.01 -11.87 11.84
N ALA A 28 -4.85 -11.70 12.49
CA ALA A 28 -3.95 -12.80 12.82
C ALA A 28 -4.55 -13.79 13.83
N SER A 29 -5.30 -13.29 14.83
CA SER A 29 -6.00 -14.14 15.81
C SER A 29 -7.30 -14.74 15.30
N GLY A 30 -7.79 -14.33 14.12
CA GLY A 30 -9.08 -14.75 13.57
C GLY A 30 -10.28 -14.16 14.31
N THR A 31 -10.09 -13.09 15.09
CA THR A 31 -11.14 -12.45 15.89
C THR A 31 -11.70 -11.18 15.25
N ILE A 32 -11.14 -10.74 14.12
CA ILE A 32 -11.63 -9.57 13.38
C ILE A 32 -13.10 -9.77 12.97
N PRO A 33 -14.01 -8.84 13.31
CA PRO A 33 -15.39 -8.88 12.83
C PRO A 33 -15.47 -8.80 11.30
N ASP A 34 -16.37 -9.60 10.73
CA ASP A 34 -16.59 -9.68 9.27
C ASP A 34 -16.85 -8.32 8.62
N GLU A 35 -17.63 -7.46 9.29
CA GLU A 35 -17.94 -6.11 8.82
C GLU A 35 -16.69 -5.24 8.66
N ARG A 36 -15.74 -5.32 9.60
CA ARG A 36 -14.49 -4.56 9.52
C ARG A 36 -13.61 -5.07 8.38
N PHE A 37 -13.53 -6.38 8.22
CA PHE A 37 -12.79 -6.94 7.10
C PHE A 37 -13.46 -6.61 5.75
N ALA A 38 -14.79 -6.59 5.70
CA ALA A 38 -15.54 -6.17 4.52
C ALA A 38 -15.29 -4.69 4.17
N ASN A 39 -15.24 -3.80 5.17
CA ASN A 39 -14.87 -2.39 4.95
C ASN A 39 -13.49 -2.26 4.29
N TRP A 40 -12.52 -3.04 4.78
CA TRP A 40 -11.20 -3.12 4.16
C TRP A 40 -11.27 -3.64 2.72
N VAL A 41 -11.95 -4.76 2.46
CA VAL A 41 -12.10 -5.32 1.10
C VAL A 41 -12.67 -4.28 0.13
N GLN A 42 -13.72 -3.57 0.53
CA GLN A 42 -14.39 -2.56 -0.28
C GLN A 42 -13.50 -1.36 -0.58
N GLN A 43 -12.84 -0.81 0.45
CA GLN A 43 -12.02 0.39 0.31
C GLN A 43 -10.69 0.10 -0.40
N ASP A 44 -10.10 -1.07 -0.15
CA ASP A 44 -8.85 -1.46 -0.76
C ASP A 44 -9.01 -1.89 -2.22
N TYR A 45 -10.17 -2.48 -2.59
CA TYR A 45 -10.52 -2.66 -3.99
C TYR A 45 -10.51 -1.33 -4.78
N ILE A 46 -11.08 -0.27 -4.18
CA ILE A 46 -11.03 1.07 -4.78
C ILE A 46 -9.59 1.58 -4.83
N PHE A 47 -8.82 1.43 -3.75
CA PHE A 47 -7.43 1.85 -3.71
C PHE A 47 -6.58 1.18 -4.80
N VAL A 48 -6.67 -0.15 -4.95
CA VAL A 48 -5.96 -0.93 -5.99
C VAL A 48 -6.37 -0.48 -7.40
N ARG A 49 -7.67 -0.21 -7.62
CA ARG A 49 -8.14 0.30 -8.92
C ARG A 49 -7.52 1.67 -9.24
N GLU A 50 -7.41 2.53 -8.24
CA GLU A 50 -6.85 3.88 -8.37
C GLU A 50 -5.31 3.90 -8.37
N ALA A 51 -4.66 2.84 -7.88
CA ALA A 51 -3.23 2.64 -7.98
C ALA A 51 -2.79 2.47 -9.44
N ILE A 52 -3.61 1.88 -10.32
CA ILE A 52 -3.28 1.71 -11.75
C ILE A 52 -2.98 3.07 -12.43
N PRO A 53 -3.87 4.08 -12.37
CA PRO A 53 -3.57 5.43 -12.87
C PRO A 53 -2.37 6.10 -12.18
N PHE A 54 -2.17 5.86 -10.88
CA PHE A 54 -0.99 6.36 -10.16
C PHE A 54 0.31 5.82 -10.79
N ILE A 55 0.42 4.51 -11.03
CA ILE A 55 1.59 3.91 -11.69
C ILE A 55 1.73 4.42 -13.13
N ALA A 56 0.62 4.53 -13.87
CA ALA A 56 0.64 5.01 -15.25
C ALA A 56 1.18 6.45 -15.36
N LEU A 57 0.84 7.34 -14.41
CA LEU A 57 1.33 8.72 -14.36
C LEU A 57 2.85 8.81 -14.13
N MET A 58 3.47 7.78 -13.55
CA MET A 58 4.92 7.75 -13.35
C MET A 58 5.70 7.43 -14.63
N ILE A 59 5.13 6.63 -15.54
CA ILE A 59 5.84 6.09 -16.71
C ILE A 59 6.48 7.18 -17.60
N PRO A 60 5.81 8.28 -17.97
CA PRO A 60 6.41 9.30 -18.84
C PRO A 60 7.61 10.02 -18.23
N LYS A 61 7.74 9.99 -16.90
CA LYS A 61 8.84 10.62 -16.15
C LYS A 61 9.90 9.60 -15.72
N ALA A 62 9.63 8.31 -15.89
CA ALA A 62 10.51 7.25 -15.46
C ALA A 62 11.70 7.08 -16.41
N PRO A 63 12.88 6.71 -15.88
CA PRO A 63 13.97 6.19 -16.70
C PRO A 63 13.51 5.03 -17.58
N LEU A 64 14.03 4.93 -18.81
CA LEU A 64 13.66 3.88 -19.77
C LEU A 64 13.77 2.47 -19.19
N ALA A 65 14.78 2.23 -18.36
CA ALA A 65 15.01 0.95 -17.70
C ALA A 65 13.85 0.53 -16.77
N HIS A 66 13.05 1.47 -16.26
CA HIS A 66 11.95 1.21 -15.34
C HIS A 66 10.60 1.01 -16.04
N TRP A 67 10.49 1.30 -17.34
CA TRP A 67 9.20 1.26 -18.06
C TRP A 67 8.56 -0.12 -18.03
N LYS A 68 9.37 -1.18 -18.21
CA LYS A 68 8.86 -2.55 -18.15
C LYS A 68 8.35 -2.87 -16.75
N ALA A 69 9.13 -2.56 -15.71
CA ALA A 69 8.74 -2.85 -14.32
C ALA A 69 7.43 -2.16 -13.95
N LEU A 70 7.25 -0.87 -14.29
CA LEU A 70 6.01 -0.15 -14.04
C LEU A 70 4.82 -0.72 -14.82
N SER A 71 5.03 -1.15 -16.06
CA SER A 71 3.99 -1.82 -16.87
C SER A 71 3.59 -3.19 -16.30
N ASP A 72 4.58 -3.94 -15.81
CA ASP A 72 4.35 -5.23 -15.13
C ASP A 72 3.58 -5.00 -13.82
N THR A 73 3.88 -3.93 -13.06
CA THR A 73 3.13 -3.55 -11.85
C THR A 73 1.66 -3.28 -12.16
N ILE A 74 1.33 -2.54 -13.23
CA ILE A 74 -0.06 -2.33 -13.67
C ILE A 74 -0.74 -3.68 -13.97
N SER A 75 -0.03 -4.59 -14.64
CA SER A 75 -0.55 -5.92 -14.94
C SER A 75 -0.78 -6.76 -13.68
N GLY A 76 0.06 -6.60 -12.65
CA GLY A 76 -0.12 -7.21 -11.33
C GLY A 76 -1.36 -6.67 -10.61
N LEU A 77 -1.55 -5.35 -10.59
CA LEU A 77 -2.72 -4.71 -9.96
C LEU A 77 -4.04 -5.18 -10.61
N HIS A 78 -4.07 -5.45 -11.91
CA HIS A 78 -5.24 -6.06 -12.56
C HIS A 78 -5.55 -7.48 -12.04
N GLN A 79 -4.52 -8.28 -11.73
CA GLN A 79 -4.72 -9.60 -11.12
C GLN A 79 -5.22 -9.47 -9.69
N GLU A 80 -4.72 -8.48 -8.95
CA GLU A 80 -5.21 -8.17 -7.60
C GLU A 80 -6.69 -7.80 -7.60
N LEU A 81 -7.16 -6.97 -8.55
CA LEU A 81 -8.59 -6.67 -8.68
C LEU A 81 -9.43 -7.95 -8.83
N GLY A 82 -8.97 -8.93 -9.60
CA GLY A 82 -9.64 -10.22 -9.73
C GLY A 82 -9.65 -11.05 -8.43
N LEU A 83 -8.58 -10.96 -7.63
CA LEU A 83 -8.54 -11.56 -6.29
C LEU A 83 -9.60 -10.92 -5.37
N PHE A 84 -9.68 -9.59 -5.36
CA PHE A 84 -10.70 -8.86 -4.58
C PHE A 84 -12.12 -9.22 -5.01
N GLU A 85 -12.40 -9.24 -6.32
CA GLU A 85 -13.71 -9.59 -6.86
C GLU A 85 -14.13 -11.01 -6.45
N LYS A 86 -13.21 -11.97 -6.57
CA LYS A 86 -13.45 -13.35 -6.14
C LYS A 86 -13.72 -13.44 -4.64
N MET A 87 -12.86 -12.83 -3.81
CA MET A 87 -13.01 -12.87 -2.36
C MET A 87 -14.29 -12.17 -1.90
N ALA A 88 -14.66 -11.07 -2.53
CA ALA A 88 -15.90 -10.37 -2.23
C ALA A 88 -17.12 -11.25 -2.55
N ALA A 89 -17.14 -11.89 -3.73
CA ALA A 89 -18.21 -12.80 -4.13
C ALA A 89 -18.34 -14.02 -3.20
N ASP A 90 -17.22 -14.67 -2.86
CA ASP A 90 -17.19 -15.85 -1.98
C ASP A 90 -17.72 -15.56 -0.57
N HIS A 91 -17.64 -14.30 -0.13
CA HIS A 91 -18.04 -13.85 1.21
C HIS A 91 -19.27 -12.96 1.24
N GLY A 92 -19.96 -12.77 0.10
CA GLY A 92 -21.19 -11.96 0.03
C GLY A 92 -20.97 -10.47 0.28
N ILE A 93 -19.77 -9.95 -0.01
CA ILE A 93 -19.43 -8.52 0.11
C ILE A 93 -19.75 -7.85 -1.23
N SER A 94 -20.62 -6.84 -1.22
CA SER A 94 -20.88 -6.03 -2.43
C SER A 94 -19.76 -5.02 -2.65
N LEU A 95 -19.21 -4.98 -3.87
CA LEU A 95 -18.29 -3.94 -4.34
C LEU A 95 -19.01 -2.84 -5.15
N GLU A 96 -20.27 -3.06 -5.52
CA GLU A 96 -21.04 -2.13 -6.34
C GLU A 96 -21.53 -0.93 -5.52
N GLY A 97 -21.43 0.27 -6.10
CA GLY A 97 -21.94 1.51 -5.51
C GLY A 97 -21.15 2.00 -4.28
N VAL A 98 -20.03 1.35 -3.94
CA VAL A 98 -19.17 1.80 -2.84
C VAL A 98 -18.38 3.04 -3.28
N GLU A 99 -18.51 4.12 -2.52
CA GLU A 99 -17.70 5.32 -2.67
C GLU A 99 -16.42 5.25 -1.82
N PRO A 100 -15.31 5.87 -2.27
CA PRO A 100 -14.13 5.97 -1.43
C PRO A 100 -14.45 6.81 -0.18
N ALA A 101 -14.08 6.29 0.98
CA ALA A 101 -14.15 7.05 2.23
C ALA A 101 -13.26 8.30 2.15
N PRO A 102 -13.51 9.34 2.97
CA PRO A 102 -12.77 10.61 2.88
C PRO A 102 -11.25 10.43 2.94
N ILE A 103 -10.76 9.61 3.86
CA ILE A 103 -9.33 9.33 3.98
C ILE A 103 -8.76 8.51 2.82
N ASN A 104 -9.52 7.56 2.26
CA ASN A 104 -9.10 6.80 1.09
C ASN A 104 -9.00 7.71 -0.14
N LEU A 105 -10.01 8.56 -0.35
CA LEU A 105 -9.99 9.57 -1.41
C LEU A 105 -8.80 10.53 -1.26
N ALA A 106 -8.51 10.98 -0.02
CA ALA A 106 -7.35 11.81 0.25
C ALA A 106 -6.03 11.09 -0.07
N TYR A 107 -5.92 9.81 0.27
CA TYR A 107 -4.73 9.01 -0.04
C TYR A 107 -4.54 8.83 -1.56
N ILE A 108 -5.60 8.45 -2.26
CA ILE A 108 -5.62 8.33 -3.74
C ILE A 108 -5.19 9.65 -4.40
N ASN A 109 -5.72 10.78 -3.92
CA ASN A 109 -5.36 12.10 -4.45
C ASN A 109 -3.91 12.47 -4.16
N PHE A 110 -3.38 12.11 -2.98
CA PHE A 110 -1.97 12.28 -2.65
C PHE A 110 -1.09 11.50 -3.64
N LEU A 111 -1.39 10.22 -3.89
CA LEU A 111 -0.63 9.39 -4.83
C LEU A 111 -0.67 9.96 -6.25
N ARG A 112 -1.86 10.25 -6.77
CA ARG A 112 -2.04 10.80 -8.13
C ARG A 112 -1.37 12.16 -8.30
N THR A 113 -1.49 13.04 -7.31
CA THR A 113 -0.88 14.39 -7.36
C THR A 113 0.64 14.29 -7.30
N THR A 114 1.19 13.44 -6.44
CA THR A 114 2.63 13.19 -6.36
C THR A 114 3.13 12.61 -7.69
N ALA A 115 2.47 11.59 -8.23
CA ALA A 115 2.84 11.00 -9.51
C ALA A 115 2.66 11.94 -10.70
N ALA A 116 1.75 12.92 -10.66
CA ALA A 116 1.60 13.89 -11.73
C ALA A 116 2.64 15.02 -11.64
N LEU A 117 2.80 15.62 -10.46
CA LEU A 117 3.45 16.93 -10.31
C LEU A 117 4.89 16.87 -9.77
N ASP A 118 5.23 15.84 -8.99
CA ASP A 118 6.56 15.74 -8.38
C ASP A 118 7.59 15.01 -9.29
N PRO A 119 8.90 15.17 -9.02
CA PRO A 119 9.94 14.34 -9.65
C PRO A 119 9.68 12.85 -9.48
N TYR A 120 10.18 12.05 -10.44
CA TYR A 120 9.97 10.61 -10.46
C TYR A 120 10.41 9.92 -9.17
N GLU A 121 11.52 10.37 -8.57
CA GLU A 121 12.08 9.83 -7.33
C GLU A 121 11.12 9.96 -6.15
N VAL A 122 10.36 11.05 -6.08
CA VAL A 122 9.37 11.30 -5.03
C VAL A 122 8.17 10.37 -5.23
N ALA A 123 7.64 10.26 -6.46
CA ALA A 123 6.55 9.34 -6.76
C ALA A 123 6.95 7.87 -6.55
N TYR A 124 8.19 7.51 -6.91
CA TYR A 124 8.75 6.19 -6.65
C TYR A 124 8.90 5.90 -5.17
N THR A 125 9.16 6.93 -4.35
CA THR A 125 9.14 6.79 -2.89
C THR A 125 7.73 6.46 -2.39
N ALA A 126 6.68 7.08 -2.94
CA ALA A 126 5.29 6.73 -2.59
C ALA A 126 4.96 5.27 -2.92
N LEU A 127 5.33 4.81 -4.13
CA LEU A 127 5.19 3.42 -4.55
C LEU A 127 5.89 2.48 -3.56
N TYR A 128 7.19 2.68 -3.33
CA TYR A 128 7.94 1.85 -2.39
C TYR A 128 7.31 1.82 -0.99
N THR A 129 6.86 2.98 -0.49
CA THR A 129 6.30 3.11 0.86
C THR A 129 5.03 2.29 1.01
N GLY A 130 4.09 2.39 0.06
CA GLY A 130 2.85 1.62 0.08
C GLY A 130 3.11 0.11 0.02
N GLU A 131 3.87 -0.35 -0.97
CA GLU A 131 4.14 -1.78 -1.16
C GLU A 131 4.89 -2.40 0.03
N LYS A 132 5.86 -1.66 0.59
CA LYS A 132 6.60 -2.09 1.78
C LYS A 132 5.72 -2.11 3.02
N ALA A 133 4.86 -1.11 3.21
CA ALA A 133 3.91 -1.06 4.32
C ALA A 133 2.94 -2.24 4.27
N TYR A 134 2.40 -2.53 3.08
CA TYR A 134 1.51 -3.66 2.87
C TYR A 134 2.18 -4.99 3.14
N MET A 135 3.34 -5.24 2.52
CA MET A 135 4.11 -6.46 2.72
C MET A 135 4.42 -6.70 4.21
N ASP A 136 4.91 -5.70 4.92
CA ASP A 136 5.26 -5.85 6.34
C ASP A 136 4.03 -6.05 7.23
N SER A 137 2.92 -5.38 6.91
CA SER A 137 1.65 -5.54 7.62
C SER A 137 1.13 -6.98 7.50
N TRP A 138 1.08 -7.52 6.27
CA TRP A 138 0.63 -8.90 6.04
C TRP A 138 1.63 -9.95 6.52
N LEU A 139 2.93 -9.67 6.48
CA LEU A 139 3.95 -10.53 7.11
C LEU A 139 3.76 -10.59 8.63
N THR A 140 3.37 -9.47 9.26
CA THR A 140 3.04 -9.45 10.69
C THR A 140 1.84 -10.35 10.98
N VAL A 141 0.79 -10.28 10.16
CA VAL A 141 -0.37 -11.17 10.26
C VAL A 141 0.04 -12.64 10.12
N LYS A 142 0.77 -12.99 9.06
CA LYS A 142 1.22 -14.37 8.78
C LYS A 142 2.09 -14.95 9.89
N ARG A 143 2.98 -14.16 10.48
CA ARG A 143 3.86 -14.59 11.58
C ARG A 143 3.09 -14.86 12.88
N ALA A 144 2.03 -14.09 13.14
CA ALA A 144 1.23 -14.21 14.35
C ALA A 144 0.04 -15.20 14.20
N GLN A 145 -0.30 -15.58 12.96
CA GLN A 145 -1.36 -16.51 12.65
C GLN A 145 -1.10 -17.90 13.25
N LYS A 146 -2.10 -18.46 13.92
CA LYS A 146 -2.06 -19.82 14.49
C LYS A 146 -2.80 -20.86 13.66
N GLU A 147 -3.91 -20.44 13.06
CA GLU A 147 -4.81 -21.29 12.28
C GLU A 147 -5.15 -20.62 10.94
N PRO A 148 -5.48 -21.38 9.89
CA PRO A 148 -5.91 -20.82 8.61
C PRO A 148 -7.08 -19.85 8.77
N SER A 149 -6.98 -18.70 8.11
CA SER A 149 -8.03 -17.68 8.09
C SER A 149 -8.95 -17.91 6.89
N LYS A 150 -10.23 -17.52 6.97
CA LYS A 150 -11.06 -17.46 5.77
C LYS A 150 -10.57 -16.42 4.75
N TRP A 151 -9.72 -15.49 5.20
CA TRP A 151 -9.06 -14.47 4.38
C TRP A 151 -7.66 -14.89 3.92
N GLN A 152 -7.34 -16.19 3.95
CA GLN A 152 -5.98 -16.71 3.71
C GLN A 152 -5.38 -16.25 2.39
N ALA A 153 -6.18 -16.16 1.34
CA ALA A 153 -5.70 -15.80 0.00
C ALA A 153 -5.02 -14.42 -0.02
N PHE A 154 -5.56 -13.45 0.73
CA PHE A 154 -4.95 -12.13 0.88
C PHE A 154 -3.63 -12.18 1.63
N ILE A 155 -3.58 -12.92 2.74
CA ILE A 155 -2.36 -13.12 3.52
C ILE A 155 -1.28 -13.76 2.64
N GLU A 156 -1.61 -14.80 1.88
CA GLU A 156 -0.65 -15.51 1.02
C GLU A 156 -0.15 -14.65 -0.14
N HIS A 157 -1.02 -13.85 -0.75
CA HIS A 157 -0.67 -12.96 -1.86
C HIS A 157 0.44 -11.97 -1.48
N TRP A 158 0.19 -11.12 -0.46
CA TRP A 158 1.15 -10.08 -0.03
C TRP A 158 2.31 -10.60 0.84
N THR A 159 2.34 -11.88 1.15
CA THR A 159 3.48 -12.52 1.85
C THR A 159 4.21 -13.54 1.00
N SER A 160 3.88 -13.64 -0.29
CA SER A 160 4.56 -14.52 -1.23
C SER A 160 6.03 -14.12 -1.39
N GLU A 161 6.89 -15.09 -1.68
CA GLU A 161 8.32 -14.81 -1.93
C GLU A 161 8.52 -13.91 -3.15
N ALA A 162 7.65 -14.04 -4.16
CA ALA A 162 7.65 -13.20 -5.34
C ALA A 162 7.36 -11.73 -4.99
N PHE A 163 6.34 -11.47 -4.17
CA PHE A 163 6.02 -10.12 -3.72
C PHE A 163 7.14 -9.53 -2.86
N GLN A 164 7.69 -10.32 -1.93
CA GLN A 164 8.83 -9.89 -1.11
C GLN A 164 10.08 -9.55 -1.94
N GLY A 165 10.39 -10.37 -2.94
CA GLY A 165 11.51 -10.12 -3.86
C GLY A 165 11.30 -8.86 -4.70
N TRP A 166 10.06 -8.59 -5.13
CA TRP A 166 9.72 -7.37 -5.85
C TRP A 166 9.82 -6.13 -4.96
N VAL A 167 9.28 -6.14 -3.74
CA VAL A 167 9.42 -5.01 -2.80
C VAL A 167 10.90 -4.75 -2.46
N ALA A 168 11.72 -5.80 -2.35
CA ALA A 168 13.16 -5.65 -2.16
C ALA A 168 13.83 -4.96 -3.37
N SER A 169 13.42 -5.29 -4.60
CA SER A 169 13.95 -4.62 -5.79
C SER A 169 13.53 -3.16 -5.86
N LEU A 170 12.29 -2.82 -5.44
CA LEU A 170 11.86 -1.42 -5.30
C LEU A 170 12.78 -0.65 -4.34
N GLY A 171 13.12 -1.24 -3.19
CA GLY A 171 14.02 -0.62 -2.22
C GLY A 171 15.43 -0.37 -2.77
N ASN A 172 15.98 -1.33 -3.53
CA ASN A 172 17.28 -1.17 -4.17
C ASN A 172 17.27 -0.02 -5.19
N GLU A 173 16.23 0.08 -6.01
CA GLU A 173 16.16 1.16 -7.00
C GLU A 173 15.89 2.51 -6.35
N LEU A 174 15.13 2.55 -5.26
CA LEU A 174 14.95 3.78 -4.48
C LEU A 174 16.28 4.26 -3.88
N ASN A 175 17.13 3.36 -3.39
CA ASN A 175 18.50 3.69 -2.98
C ASN A 175 19.31 4.27 -4.15
N ALA A 176 19.29 3.63 -5.32
CA ALA A 176 20.02 4.10 -6.50
C ALA A 176 19.52 5.45 -7.04
N LEU A 177 18.23 5.75 -6.90
CA LEU A 177 17.66 7.07 -7.21
C LEU A 177 18.16 8.11 -6.18
N ALA A 178 18.12 7.78 -4.89
CA ALA A 178 18.54 8.67 -3.83
C ALA A 178 20.05 9.00 -3.86
N GLU A 179 20.91 8.09 -4.30
CA GLU A 179 22.36 8.33 -4.47
C GLU A 179 22.68 9.40 -5.51
N ARG A 180 21.80 9.56 -6.52
CA ARG A 180 21.95 10.55 -7.60
C ARG A 180 21.16 11.84 -7.32
N ALA A 181 20.31 11.84 -6.30
CA ALA A 181 19.47 12.96 -5.94
C ALA A 181 20.24 14.04 -5.17
N SER A 182 19.87 15.30 -5.37
CA SER A 182 20.33 16.40 -4.51
C SER A 182 19.75 16.26 -3.10
N ASP A 183 20.35 16.95 -2.12
CA ASP A 183 19.84 16.94 -0.75
C ASP A 183 18.39 17.47 -0.64
N ASP A 184 18.03 18.48 -1.46
CA ASP A 184 16.65 18.97 -1.53
C ASP A 184 15.67 17.90 -2.05
N LEU A 185 16.06 17.17 -3.10
CA LEU A 185 15.24 16.09 -3.64
C LEU A 185 15.12 14.93 -2.63
N ARG A 186 16.20 14.56 -1.95
CA ARG A 186 16.17 13.56 -0.87
C ARG A 186 15.24 13.98 0.27
N ALA A 187 15.23 15.26 0.65
CA ALA A 187 14.29 15.78 1.64
C ALA A 187 12.83 15.69 1.17
N ARG A 188 12.56 15.89 -0.12
CA ARG A 188 11.21 15.68 -0.71
C ARG A 188 10.79 14.21 -0.70
N MET A 189 11.71 13.30 -1.05
CA MET A 189 11.51 11.85 -0.95
C MET A 189 11.19 11.44 0.49
N GLU A 190 11.97 11.90 1.48
CA GLU A 190 11.72 11.65 2.90
C GLU A 190 10.34 12.15 3.34
N ARG A 191 9.94 13.37 2.97
CA ARG A 191 8.59 13.88 3.26
C ARG A 191 7.49 13.00 2.65
N CYS A 192 7.69 12.54 1.41
CA CYS A 192 6.76 11.64 0.76
C CYS A 192 6.62 10.30 1.50
N PHE A 193 7.73 9.71 1.95
CA PHE A 193 7.73 8.51 2.77
C PHE A 193 6.92 8.71 4.06
N VAL A 194 7.13 9.84 4.75
CA VAL A 194 6.41 10.17 5.99
C VAL A 194 4.90 10.35 5.73
N TYR A 195 4.51 10.99 4.64
CA TYR A 195 3.09 11.10 4.27
C TYR A 195 2.49 9.73 3.93
N GLY A 196 3.19 8.90 3.15
CA GLY A 196 2.77 7.52 2.87
C GLY A 196 2.51 6.75 4.16
N LEU A 197 3.46 6.73 5.10
CA LEU A 197 3.30 6.06 6.38
C LEU A 197 2.09 6.57 7.20
N ARG A 198 1.82 7.88 7.16
CA ARG A 198 0.64 8.45 7.82
C ARG A 198 -0.64 7.96 7.15
N TYR A 199 -0.70 7.95 5.83
CA TYR A 199 -1.86 7.45 5.10
C TYR A 199 -2.08 5.96 5.32
N GLU A 200 -1.04 5.13 5.29
CA GLU A 200 -1.12 3.70 5.60
C GLU A 200 -1.69 3.44 7.00
N TYR A 201 -1.20 4.14 8.02
CA TYR A 201 -1.77 4.04 9.36
C TYR A 201 -3.25 4.46 9.41
N GLN A 202 -3.60 5.54 8.71
CA GLN A 202 -4.99 6.02 8.66
C GLN A 202 -5.89 5.10 7.83
N PHE A 203 -5.35 4.39 6.84
CA PHE A 203 -6.07 3.39 6.07
C PHE A 203 -6.46 2.19 6.94
N TRP A 204 -5.56 1.76 7.84
CA TRP A 204 -5.92 0.75 8.84
C TRP A 204 -7.00 1.24 9.83
N ASN A 205 -6.98 2.52 10.20
CA ASN A 205 -8.05 3.11 11.01
C ASN A 205 -9.39 3.11 10.24
N LEU A 206 -9.39 3.48 8.96
CA LEU A 206 -10.55 3.38 8.08
C LEU A 206 -11.11 1.96 8.04
N ALA A 207 -10.26 0.98 7.74
CA ALA A 207 -10.63 -0.43 7.71
C ALA A 207 -11.27 -0.91 9.02
N TYR A 208 -10.74 -0.45 10.15
CA TYR A 208 -11.17 -0.91 11.47
C TYR A 208 -12.42 -0.20 12.01
N HIS A 209 -12.60 1.08 11.68
CA HIS A 209 -13.70 1.90 12.21
C HIS A 209 -14.84 2.14 11.21
N GLY A 210 -14.62 1.90 9.91
CA GLY A 210 -15.64 2.10 8.88
C GLY A 210 -16.00 3.58 8.65
N GLU A 211 -15.00 4.46 8.54
CA GLU A 211 -15.22 5.89 8.25
C GLU A 211 -16.02 6.09 6.95
N GLN A 212 -16.98 7.01 6.97
CA GLN A 212 -17.84 7.35 5.84
C GLN A 212 -18.00 8.87 5.73
N TRP A 213 -18.57 9.33 4.61
CA TRP A 213 -18.96 10.73 4.44
C TRP A 213 -20.11 11.08 5.38
N ASP A 214 -20.04 12.26 5.98
CA ASP A 214 -21.21 12.84 6.63
C ASP A 214 -22.28 13.17 5.58
N PRO A 215 -23.58 12.97 5.89
CA PRO A 215 -24.65 13.41 5.02
C PRO A 215 -24.57 14.91 4.75
N VAL A 216 -24.77 15.30 3.48
CA VAL A 216 -24.87 16.71 3.05
C VAL A 216 -26.33 17.14 2.94
#